data_AF-G3PD45-F1
#
_entry.id   AF-G3PD45-F1
#
_cell.length_a   1.000
_cell.length_b   1.000
_cell.length_c   1.000
_cell.angle_alpha   90.00
_cell.angle_beta   90.00
_cell.angle_gamma   90.00
#
_symmetry.space_group_name_H-M   'P 1'
#
loop_
_entity.id
_entity.type
_entity.pdbx_description
1 polymer ?
#
loop_
_entity_poly.entity_id
_entity_poly.type
_entity_poly.pdbx_seq_one_letter_code
_entity_poly.pdbx_strand_id
1 'polypeptide(L)'
;LSHYSEEVKDVFLFSLKDLDAALPVIEKYKDHLVAIGEVGLDFTPRYVNDESDKESQRQVLIRQAQIAKELDLPLNVHSRSAGRPTIHLLKKQGVQKALLHAFDGKPSVAMEGVKAGYFFSIPPSIIRSDQV
;
A
#
# COMPACT_ATOMS: atom_id res chain seq x y z
N LEU A 1 27.76 19.58 7.05
CA LEU A 1 26.41 19.24 7.57
C LEU A 1 25.34 19.10 6.46
N SER A 2 25.62 19.46 5.20
CA SER A 2 24.67 19.35 4.07
C SER A 2 24.73 18.05 3.27
N HIS A 3 25.73 17.18 3.48
CA HIS A 3 25.84 15.90 2.77
C HIS A 3 25.15 14.73 3.47
N TYR A 4 24.83 14.85 4.76
CA TYR A 4 24.10 13.82 5.51
C TYR A 4 22.60 13.78 5.20
N SER A 5 22.06 14.79 4.52
CA SER A 5 20.61 14.94 4.29
C SER A 5 20.11 14.39 2.96
N GLU A 6 20.99 14.03 2.02
CA GLU A 6 20.57 13.42 0.75
C GLU A 6 20.55 11.90 0.81
N GLU A 7 21.55 11.26 1.43
CA GLU A 7 21.59 9.80 1.58
C GLU A 7 20.43 9.24 2.42
N VAL A 8 19.87 10.02 3.35
CA VAL A 8 18.71 9.60 4.16
C VAL A 8 17.39 9.74 3.40
N LYS A 9 17.33 10.56 2.34
CA LYS A 9 16.11 10.72 1.51
C LYS A 9 15.82 9.48 0.68
N ASP A 10 16.86 8.84 0.13
CA ASP A 10 16.72 7.62 -0.66
C ASP A 10 16.23 6.41 0.15
N VAL A 11 16.36 6.43 1.48
CA VAL A 11 15.98 5.28 2.33
C VAL A 11 14.46 5.14 2.50
N PHE A 12 13.68 6.19 2.23
CA PHE A 12 12.25 6.21 2.54
C PHE A 12 11.32 6.31 1.33
N LEU A 13 11.84 6.57 0.13
CA LEU A 13 11.03 6.67 -1.07
C LEU A 13 11.12 5.39 -1.89
N PHE A 14 10.17 4.48 -1.69
CA PHE A 14 10.06 3.28 -2.49
C PHE A 14 9.68 3.63 -3.94
N SER A 15 10.45 3.11 -4.89
CA SER A 15 10.35 3.42 -6.31
C SER A 15 10.08 2.17 -7.15
N LEU A 16 9.83 2.36 -8.44
CA LEU A 16 9.72 1.23 -9.38
C LEU A 16 11.02 0.41 -9.46
N LYS A 17 12.19 1.02 -9.24
CA LYS A 17 13.47 0.28 -9.24
C LYS A 17 13.55 -0.73 -8.10
N ASP A 18 13.00 -0.37 -6.93
CA ASP A 18 12.95 -1.26 -5.77
C ASP A 18 12.00 -2.42 -6.03
N LEU A 19 10.88 -2.15 -6.69
CA LEU A 19 9.96 -3.20 -7.14
C LEU A 19 10.61 -4.12 -8.17
N ASP A 20 11.28 -3.57 -9.18
CA ASP A 20 11.97 -4.32 -10.24
C ASP A 20 13.00 -5.29 -9.66
N ALA A 21 13.75 -4.86 -8.64
CA ALA A 21 14.69 -5.71 -7.91
C ALA A 21 14.00 -6.87 -7.15
N ALA A 22 12.73 -6.70 -6.74
CA ALA A 22 11.96 -7.72 -6.05
C ALA A 22 11.27 -8.73 -7.00
N LEU A 23 11.03 -8.37 -8.27
CA LEU A 23 10.30 -9.22 -9.23
C LEU A 23 10.86 -10.64 -9.38
N PRO A 24 12.19 -10.87 -9.48
CA PRO A 24 12.73 -12.21 -9.63
C PRO A 24 12.43 -13.11 -8.42
N VAL A 25 12.37 -12.52 -7.21
CA VAL A 25 12.05 -13.26 -5.98
C VAL A 25 10.57 -13.59 -5.92
N ILE A 26 9.70 -12.65 -6.28
CA ILE A 26 8.25 -12.88 -6.37
C ILE A 26 7.97 -14.03 -7.35
N GLU A 27 8.56 -13.96 -8.55
CA GLU A 27 8.37 -14.98 -9.59
C GLU A 27 8.88 -16.35 -9.15
N LYS A 28 10.05 -16.40 -8.51
CA LYS A 28 10.64 -17.65 -8.00
C LYS A 28 9.74 -18.37 -6.99
N TYR A 29 8.98 -17.64 -6.18
CA TYR A 29 8.17 -18.21 -5.10
C TYR A 29 6.67 -18.14 -5.36
N LYS A 30 6.21 -17.74 -6.56
CA LYS A 30 4.80 -17.46 -6.85
C LYS A 30 3.83 -18.56 -6.43
N ASP A 31 4.22 -19.83 -6.56
CA ASP A 31 3.39 -21.00 -6.21
C ASP A 31 3.29 -21.26 -4.70
N HIS A 32 4.06 -20.53 -3.89
CA HIS A 32 4.05 -20.57 -2.43
C HIS A 32 3.45 -19.31 -1.79
N LEU A 33 3.11 -18.29 -2.59
CA LEU A 33 2.57 -17.03 -2.09
C LEU A 33 1.06 -17.16 -1.83
N VAL A 34 0.60 -16.53 -0.75
CA VAL A 34 -0.84 -16.42 -0.42
C VAL A 34 -1.42 -15.05 -0.72
N ALA A 35 -0.56 -14.05 -0.94
CA ALA A 35 -0.90 -12.66 -1.25
C ALA A 35 0.33 -11.92 -1.80
N ILE A 36 0.11 -10.79 -2.45
CA ILE A 36 1.16 -9.77 -2.66
C ILE A 36 1.04 -8.73 -1.53
N GLY A 37 2.10 -8.61 -0.72
CA GLY A 37 2.08 -7.74 0.45
C GLY A 37 3.42 -7.72 1.22
N GLU A 38 3.64 -6.72 2.08
CA GLU A 38 2.78 -5.56 2.31
C GLU A 38 2.98 -4.48 1.22
N VAL A 39 1.88 -4.05 0.60
CA VAL A 39 1.88 -3.04 -0.48
C VAL A 39 0.97 -1.89 -0.11
N GLY A 40 1.14 -0.68 -0.65
CA GLY A 40 0.21 0.38 -0.28
C GLY A 40 0.69 1.80 -0.50
N LEU A 41 0.00 2.71 0.17
CA LEU A 41 0.33 4.14 0.22
C LEU A 41 0.52 4.56 1.68
N ASP A 42 1.55 5.36 1.93
CA ASP A 42 1.78 6.04 3.20
C ASP A 42 2.02 7.54 2.94
N PHE A 43 1.00 8.35 3.20
CA PHE A 43 1.06 9.80 2.99
C PHE A 43 1.40 10.57 4.28
N THR A 44 2.04 9.91 5.25
CA THR A 44 2.53 10.59 6.45
C THR A 44 3.57 11.64 6.04
N PRO A 45 3.53 12.88 6.57
CA PRO A 45 4.47 13.95 6.21
C PRO A 45 5.95 13.63 6.44
N ARG A 46 6.26 12.56 7.19
CA ARG A 46 7.63 12.05 7.38
C ARG A 46 8.18 11.36 6.13
N TYR A 47 7.32 10.76 5.30
CA TYR A 47 7.69 9.97 4.13
C TYR A 47 7.36 10.66 2.80
N VAL A 48 6.61 11.76 2.84
CA VAL A 48 6.12 12.47 1.67
C VAL A 48 6.36 13.96 1.84
N ASN A 49 7.16 14.54 0.95
CA ASN A 49 7.44 15.97 0.92
C ASN A 49 6.53 16.71 -0.05
N ASP A 50 6.23 16.09 -1.20
CA ASP A 50 5.44 16.70 -2.26
C ASP A 50 4.55 15.68 -3.01
N GLU A 51 3.86 16.14 -4.06
CA GLU A 51 3.00 15.28 -4.87
C GLU A 51 3.76 14.26 -5.74
N SER A 52 5.04 14.50 -6.03
CA SER A 52 5.86 13.56 -6.81
C SER A 52 6.17 12.29 -5.99
N ASP A 53 6.40 12.45 -4.68
CA ASP A 53 6.57 11.31 -3.76
C ASP A 53 5.30 10.44 -3.71
N LYS A 54 4.13 11.09 -3.60
CA LYS A 54 2.84 10.38 -3.63
C LYS A 54 2.60 9.68 -4.96
N GLU A 55 3.01 10.30 -6.07
CA GLU A 55 2.88 9.71 -7.39
C GLU A 55 3.78 8.48 -7.55
N SER A 56 5.01 8.53 -7.04
CA SER A 56 5.91 7.36 -7.02
C SER A 56 5.27 6.17 -6.30
N GLN A 57 4.72 6.39 -5.10
CA GLN A 57 4.00 5.33 -4.36
C GLN A 57 2.79 4.80 -5.15
N ARG A 58 2.02 5.68 -5.81
CA ARG A 58 0.87 5.27 -6.65
C ARG A 58 1.31 4.38 -7.80
N GLN A 59 2.40 4.72 -8.50
CA GLN A 59 2.90 3.92 -9.62
C GLN A 59 3.37 2.53 -9.19
N VAL A 60 4.05 2.44 -8.05
CA VAL A 60 4.44 1.16 -7.45
C VAL A 60 3.21 0.31 -7.12
N LEU A 61 2.22 0.89 -6.42
CA LEU A 61 1.01 0.16 -6.05
C LEU A 61 0.20 -0.28 -7.29
N ILE A 62 0.17 0.54 -8.35
CA ILE A 62 -0.43 0.15 -9.64
C ILE A 62 0.28 -1.10 -10.19
N ARG A 63 1.61 -1.12 -10.22
CA ARG A 63 2.36 -2.27 -10.74
C ARG A 63 2.18 -3.50 -9.87
N GLN A 64 2.16 -3.37 -8.56
CA GLN A 64 1.88 -4.48 -7.63
C GLN A 64 0.45 -5.01 -7.78
N ALA A 65 -0.53 -4.15 -8.03
CA ALA A 65 -1.90 -4.57 -8.32
C ALA A 65 -2.00 -5.35 -9.65
N GLN A 66 -1.20 -4.99 -10.66
CA GLN A 66 -1.11 -5.77 -11.90
C GLN A 66 -0.50 -7.15 -11.65
N ILE A 67 0.61 -7.22 -10.92
CA ILE A 67 1.28 -8.49 -10.56
C ILE A 67 0.31 -9.41 -9.79
N ALA A 68 -0.42 -8.86 -8.82
CA ALA A 68 -1.39 -9.64 -8.05
C ALA A 68 -2.50 -10.21 -8.94
N LYS A 69 -2.96 -9.48 -9.95
CA LYS A 69 -3.91 -10.00 -10.95
C LYS A 69 -3.31 -11.07 -11.84
N GLU A 70 -2.08 -10.86 -12.32
CA GLU A 70 -1.36 -11.82 -13.15
C GLU A 70 -1.18 -13.17 -12.42
N LEU A 71 -1.01 -13.12 -11.10
CA LEU A 71 -0.84 -14.30 -10.23
C LEU A 71 -2.15 -14.80 -9.57
N ASP A 72 -3.30 -14.14 -9.83
CA ASP A 72 -4.59 -14.38 -9.15
C ASP A 72 -4.54 -14.33 -7.60
N LEU A 73 -3.61 -13.55 -7.05
CA LEU A 73 -3.40 -13.39 -5.61
C LEU A 73 -4.13 -12.16 -5.04
N PRO A 74 -4.58 -12.21 -3.78
CA PRO A 74 -5.08 -11.03 -3.08
C PRO A 74 -3.95 -10.03 -2.76
N LEU A 75 -4.33 -8.77 -2.50
CA LEU A 75 -3.43 -7.77 -1.92
C LEU A 75 -3.57 -7.69 -0.40
N ASN A 76 -2.44 -7.65 0.31
CA ASN A 76 -2.37 -7.22 1.71
C ASN A 76 -1.84 -5.79 1.77
N VAL A 77 -2.71 -4.85 2.17
CA VAL A 77 -2.61 -3.43 1.82
C VAL A 77 -2.40 -2.54 3.04
N HIS A 78 -1.33 -1.75 3.02
CA HIS A 78 -1.07 -0.59 3.86
C HIS A 78 -1.76 0.67 3.31
N SER A 79 -2.31 1.51 4.19
CA SER A 79 -3.01 2.73 3.74
C SER A 79 -2.90 3.92 4.70
N ARG A 80 -1.79 4.04 5.44
CA ARG A 80 -1.63 5.06 6.48
C ARG A 80 -1.70 6.48 5.91
N SER A 81 -2.50 7.34 6.55
CA SER A 81 -2.80 8.70 6.07
C SER A 81 -3.30 8.75 4.61
N ALA A 82 -3.70 7.61 4.03
CA ALA A 82 -3.93 7.46 2.59
C ALA A 82 -5.14 6.55 2.28
N GLY A 83 -6.00 6.25 3.26
CA GLY A 83 -7.13 5.32 3.10
C GLY A 83 -8.03 5.58 1.88
N ARG A 84 -8.45 6.84 1.67
CA ARG A 84 -9.31 7.19 0.51
C ARG A 84 -8.56 7.09 -0.83
N PRO A 85 -7.36 7.69 -0.99
CA PRO A 85 -6.50 7.46 -2.15
C PRO A 85 -6.30 5.97 -2.47
N THR A 86 -5.98 5.15 -1.48
CA THR A 86 -5.75 3.71 -1.65
C THR A 86 -7.00 3.00 -2.16
N ILE A 87 -8.14 3.15 -1.49
CA ILE A 87 -9.40 2.49 -1.90
C ILE A 87 -9.79 2.91 -3.34
N HIS A 88 -9.69 4.20 -3.67
CA HIS A 88 -10.00 4.67 -5.01
C HIS A 88 -9.05 4.08 -6.05
N LEU A 89 -7.75 4.06 -5.78
CA LEU A 89 -6.75 3.48 -6.68
C LEU A 89 -7.02 1.99 -6.91
N LEU A 90 -7.25 1.20 -5.86
CA LEU A 90 -7.57 -0.22 -5.97
C LEU A 90 -8.81 -0.47 -6.81
N LYS A 91 -9.88 0.33 -6.60
CA LYS A 91 -11.11 0.26 -7.41
C LYS A 91 -10.86 0.61 -8.86
N LYS A 92 -10.10 1.68 -9.14
CA LYS A 92 -9.72 2.09 -10.50
C LYS A 92 -8.90 1.02 -11.20
N GLN A 93 -8.00 0.37 -10.45
CA GLN A 93 -7.24 -0.77 -10.94
C GLN A 93 -8.07 -2.06 -10.97
N GLY A 94 -9.35 -2.08 -10.62
CA GLY A 94 -10.18 -3.29 -10.67
C GLY A 94 -9.65 -4.44 -9.79
N VAL A 95 -9.06 -4.13 -8.64
CA VAL A 95 -8.67 -5.13 -7.65
C VAL A 95 -9.93 -5.70 -7.01
N GLN A 96 -10.05 -7.03 -6.99
CA GLN A 96 -11.23 -7.72 -6.46
C GLN A 96 -11.02 -8.23 -5.03
N LYS A 97 -9.80 -8.65 -4.69
CA LYS A 97 -9.43 -9.28 -3.42
C LYS A 97 -8.39 -8.42 -2.70
N ALA A 98 -8.79 -7.67 -1.68
CA ALA A 98 -7.88 -6.85 -0.88
C ALA A 98 -8.21 -6.90 0.61
N LEU A 99 -7.17 -6.95 1.43
CA LEU A 99 -7.21 -6.75 2.88
C LEU A 99 -6.56 -5.41 3.19
N LEU A 100 -7.31 -4.43 3.68
CA LEU A 100 -6.76 -3.20 4.24
C LEU A 100 -6.30 -3.47 5.67
N HIS A 101 -4.99 -3.53 5.86
CA HIS A 101 -4.36 -3.76 7.15
C HIS A 101 -4.44 -2.51 8.02
N ALA A 102 -4.89 -2.69 9.27
CA ALA A 102 -4.88 -1.66 10.31
C ALA A 102 -5.35 -0.27 9.80
N PHE A 103 -6.50 -0.26 9.11
CA PHE A 103 -7.00 0.93 8.44
C PHE A 103 -7.18 2.10 9.41
N ASP A 104 -6.55 3.24 9.09
CA ASP A 104 -6.47 4.42 9.97
C ASP A 104 -7.38 5.59 9.51
N GLY A 105 -8.29 5.33 8.57
CA GLY A 105 -9.19 6.32 8.02
C GLY A 105 -10.55 6.39 8.70
N LYS A 106 -11.37 7.37 8.28
CA LYS A 106 -12.74 7.52 8.77
C LYS A 106 -13.63 6.33 8.39
N PRO A 107 -14.62 5.96 9.23
CA PRO A 107 -15.58 4.89 8.90
C PRO A 107 -16.29 5.09 7.56
N SER A 108 -16.63 6.33 7.19
CA SER A 108 -17.26 6.63 5.90
C SER A 108 -16.42 6.21 4.69
N VAL A 109 -15.09 6.32 4.81
CA VAL A 109 -14.14 5.87 3.78
C VAL A 109 -13.99 4.34 3.81
N ALA A 110 -13.93 3.73 5.00
CA ALA A 110 -13.93 2.27 5.13
C ALA A 110 -15.16 1.64 4.46
N MET A 111 -16.33 2.27 4.60
CA MET A 111 -17.56 1.82 3.94
C MET A 111 -17.49 1.84 2.41
N GLU A 112 -16.66 2.71 1.81
CA GLU A 112 -16.40 2.64 0.36
C GLU A 112 -15.65 1.36 -0.01
N GLY A 113 -14.73 0.89 0.85
CA GLY A 113 -13.99 -0.36 0.68
C GLY A 113 -14.86 -1.61 0.92
N VAL A 114 -15.71 -1.59 1.95
CA VAL A 114 -16.68 -2.67 2.20
C VAL A 114 -17.60 -2.87 1.00
N LYS A 115 -18.13 -1.79 0.42
CA LYS A 115 -18.95 -1.84 -0.81
C LYS A 115 -18.19 -2.37 -2.02
N ALA A 116 -16.86 -2.29 -2.03
CA ALA A 116 -16.00 -2.85 -3.06
C ALA A 116 -15.60 -4.31 -2.79
N GLY A 117 -16.07 -4.91 -1.68
CA GLY A 117 -15.74 -6.29 -1.31
C GLY A 117 -14.41 -6.46 -0.57
N TYR A 118 -13.82 -5.37 -0.07
CA TYR A 118 -12.55 -5.43 0.65
C TYR A 118 -12.74 -5.78 2.13
N PHE A 119 -11.73 -6.42 2.71
CA PHE A 119 -11.66 -6.78 4.12
C PHE A 119 -10.82 -5.79 4.90
N PHE A 120 -11.03 -5.73 6.22
CA PHE A 120 -10.29 -4.87 7.14
C PHE A 120 -9.80 -5.72 8.31
N SER A 121 -8.49 -5.71 8.60
CA SER A 121 -7.97 -6.37 9.80
C SER A 121 -7.88 -5.40 10.97
N ILE A 122 -8.20 -5.89 12.16
CA ILE A 122 -8.21 -5.10 13.40
C ILE A 122 -7.03 -5.54 14.27
N PRO A 123 -6.02 -4.69 14.48
CA PRO A 123 -4.91 -5.02 15.36
C PRO A 123 -5.29 -4.86 16.85
N PRO A 124 -4.57 -5.53 17.78
CA PRO A 124 -4.78 -5.37 19.22
C PRO A 124 -4.62 -3.94 19.75
N SER A 125 -3.92 -3.07 19.00
CA SER A 125 -3.78 -1.65 19.34
C SER A 125 -5.09 -0.86 19.33
N ILE A 126 -6.20 -1.45 18.85
CA ILE A 126 -7.53 -0.83 18.91
C ILE A 126 -7.90 -0.34 20.32
N ILE A 127 -7.43 -1.01 21.37
CA ILE A 127 -7.69 -0.61 22.76
C ILE A 127 -7.07 0.74 23.15
N ARG A 128 -6.18 1.30 22.31
CA ARG A 128 -5.51 2.60 22.50
C ARG A 128 -5.78 3.56 21.34
N SER A 129 -6.67 3.22 20.43
CA SER A 129 -6.93 4.02 19.23
C SER A 129 -7.93 5.13 19.54
N ASP A 130 -7.58 6.36 19.20
CA ASP A 130 -8.49 7.52 19.29
C ASP A 130 -9.54 7.53 18.16
N GLN A 131 -9.59 6.48 17.32
CA GLN A 131 -10.57 6.35 16.23
C GLN A 131 -11.92 5.80 16.70
N VAL A 132 -12.03 5.37 17.96
CA VAL A 132 -13.24 4.79 18.57
C VAL A 132 -13.96 5.84 19.40
#